data_AF-A0A4U6PAZ5-F1
#
_entry.id   AF-A0A4U6PAZ5-F1
#
_cell.length_a   1.000
_cell.length_b   1.000
_cell.length_c   1.000
_cell.angle_alpha   90.00
_cell.angle_beta   90.00
_cell.angle_gamma   90.00
#
_symmetry.space_group_name_H-M   'P 1'
#
loop_
_entity.id
_entity.type
_entity.pdbx_description
1 polymer ?
#
loop_
_entity_poly.entity_id
_entity_poly.type
_entity_poly.pdbx_seq_one_letter_code
_entity_poly.pdbx_strand_id
1 'polypeptide(L)'
;MNDQPKIAAAHPAPVPFHEPGELVIRNVNWAGMRALYRKEVRRFMKVQLQTIWAPAVTTLMFLVIFTIALGGANRQVLGVPFADFIAPGLMMMGMMNNAFANSSFSLLAGKMQGTLIDYLMPPLSVGELLLALVGAAVTRAVAVGLALWGAMALWPGVHVTPTHLWAVIWFGLMGASLTAFIGVMTSIWAEKFDHAAAITNFVIGPMTLLSGTFYSIDRLSPLFRAISHANPFFYAISGFRYGFVAAADGNVLVGSVVLLALNAGLAVLCYVLLRKGWKLKA
;
A
#
# COMPACT_ATOMS: atom_id res chain seq x y z
N MET A 1 66.51 -4.46 23.16
CA MET A 1 65.64 -4.03 22.04
C MET A 1 64.30 -4.76 22.17
N ASN A 2 63.43 -4.33 23.09
CA ASN A 2 62.00 -4.66 23.09
C ASN A 2 61.22 -3.81 24.13
N ASP A 3 61.32 -2.49 24.01
CA ASP A 3 60.40 -1.56 24.68
C ASP A 3 59.33 -1.12 23.68
N GLN A 4 58.35 -1.99 23.44
CA GLN A 4 57.10 -1.56 22.81
C GLN A 4 56.12 -1.13 23.92
N PRO A 5 55.54 0.08 23.84
CA PRO A 5 54.52 0.50 24.78
C PRO A 5 53.29 -0.39 24.62
N LYS A 6 52.85 -1.02 25.71
CA LYS A 6 51.60 -1.78 25.75
C LYS A 6 50.45 -0.82 25.43
N ILE A 7 49.87 -0.95 24.25
CA ILE A 7 48.62 -0.27 23.90
C ILE A 7 47.56 -0.85 24.84
N ALA A 8 47.19 -0.09 25.87
CA ALA A 8 46.04 -0.42 26.70
C ALA A 8 44.82 -0.45 25.77
N ALA A 9 44.25 -1.63 25.56
CA ALA A 9 43.00 -1.76 24.83
C ALA A 9 41.94 -0.97 25.62
N ALA A 10 41.59 0.22 25.12
CA ALA A 10 40.46 0.96 25.62
C ALA A 10 39.21 0.11 25.34
N HIS A 11 38.77 -0.63 26.35
CA HIS A 11 37.45 -1.25 26.30
C HIS A 11 36.44 -0.12 26.12
N PRO A 12 35.65 -0.09 25.03
CA PRO A 12 34.59 0.90 24.92
C PRO A 12 33.69 0.74 26.15
N ALA A 13 33.43 1.86 26.84
CA ALA A 13 32.59 1.86 28.03
C ALA A 13 31.28 1.10 27.71
N PRO A 14 30.86 0.13 28.55
CA PRO A 14 29.61 -0.56 28.33
C PRO A 14 28.51 0.49 28.27
N VAL A 15 27.74 0.49 27.19
CA VAL A 15 26.58 1.37 27.04
C VAL A 15 25.71 1.16 28.28
N PRO A 16 25.41 2.20 29.07
CA PRO A 16 24.70 2.02 30.33
C PRO A 16 23.35 1.39 30.03
N PHE A 17 23.15 0.16 30.51
CA PHE A 17 21.83 -0.44 30.53
C PHE A 17 21.00 0.37 31.52
N HIS A 18 19.94 1.00 31.04
CA HIS A 18 18.99 1.71 31.89
C HIS A 18 18.36 0.74 32.90
N GLU A 19 18.11 1.22 34.11
CA GLU A 19 17.51 0.40 35.15
C GLU A 19 16.13 -0.10 34.70
N PRO A 20 15.82 -1.40 34.91
CA PRO A 20 14.51 -1.95 34.54
C PRO A 20 13.38 -1.19 35.24
N GLY A 21 12.51 -0.55 34.46
CA GLY A 21 11.34 0.18 34.98
C GLY A 21 11.40 1.70 34.86
N GLU A 22 12.54 2.29 34.47
CA GLU A 22 12.59 3.70 34.12
C GLU A 22 12.03 3.93 32.69
N LEU A 23 11.20 4.97 32.54
CA LEU A 23 10.68 5.41 31.24
C LEU A 23 11.82 6.06 30.43
N VAL A 24 12.60 5.24 29.71
CA VAL A 24 13.72 5.70 28.87
C VAL A 24 13.25 6.50 27.66
N ILE A 25 12.03 6.26 27.17
CA ILE A 25 11.51 6.89 25.95
C ILE A 25 10.48 7.95 26.33
N ARG A 26 10.87 9.22 26.13
CA ARG A 26 10.10 10.38 26.57
C ARG A 26 9.10 10.91 25.52
N ASN A 27 9.40 10.74 24.23
CA ASN A 27 8.62 11.32 23.13
C ASN A 27 8.21 10.27 22.07
N VAL A 28 9.11 9.96 21.12
CA VAL A 28 8.85 9.03 20.01
C VAL A 28 9.88 7.91 20.04
N ASN A 29 9.41 6.67 20.09
CA ASN A 29 10.24 5.47 20.05
C ASN A 29 10.65 5.14 18.60
N TRP A 30 11.55 5.94 18.03
CA TRP A 30 12.05 5.70 16.66
C TRP A 30 12.68 4.32 16.49
N ALA A 31 13.38 3.83 17.51
CA ALA A 31 14.00 2.51 17.49
C ALA A 31 12.97 1.39 17.43
N GLY A 32 11.94 1.44 18.29
CA GLY A 32 10.83 0.50 18.31
C GLY A 32 10.01 0.54 17.02
N MET A 33 9.66 1.74 16.54
CA MET A 33 8.93 1.92 15.28
C MET A 33 9.72 1.33 14.10
N ARG A 34 11.03 1.60 14.02
CA ARG A 34 11.91 1.04 12.97
C ARG A 34 12.03 -0.48 13.09
N ALA A 35 12.10 -1.01 14.31
CA ALA A 35 12.16 -2.45 14.54
C ALA A 35 10.86 -3.14 14.07
N LEU A 36 9.70 -2.57 14.41
CA LEU A 36 8.40 -3.06 13.98
C LEU A 36 8.22 -2.98 12.47
N TYR A 37 8.53 -1.83 11.86
CA TYR A 37 8.53 -1.67 10.41
C TYR A 37 9.44 -2.70 9.74
N ARG A 38 10.66 -2.90 10.24
CA ARG A 38 11.61 -3.89 9.68
C ARG A 38 11.14 -5.33 9.87
N LYS A 39 10.42 -5.64 10.96
CA LYS A 39 9.77 -6.95 11.19
C LYS A 39 8.70 -7.19 10.13
N GLU A 40 7.81 -6.23 9.92
CA GLU A 40 6.73 -6.30 8.93
C GLU A 40 7.28 -6.42 7.50
N VAL A 41 8.31 -5.64 7.17
CA VAL A 41 8.98 -5.71 5.86
C VAL A 41 9.62 -7.08 5.64
N ARG A 42 10.36 -7.59 6.63
CA ARG A 42 10.95 -8.93 6.54
C ARG A 42 9.88 -10.03 6.44
N ARG A 43 8.72 -9.87 7.08
CA ARG A 43 7.63 -10.85 7.02
C ARG A 43 7.16 -11.07 5.59
N PHE A 44 6.81 -10.00 4.87
CA PHE A 44 6.32 -10.18 3.50
C PHE A 44 7.44 -10.54 2.52
N MET A 45 8.69 -10.09 2.76
CA MET A 45 9.84 -10.44 1.93
C MET A 45 10.21 -11.92 2.02
N LYS A 46 10.01 -12.57 3.18
CA LYS A 46 10.20 -14.03 3.30
C LYS A 46 9.30 -14.83 2.37
N VAL A 47 8.12 -14.30 2.04
CA VAL A 47 7.13 -14.90 1.13
C VAL A 47 6.96 -14.07 -0.14
N GLN A 48 8.03 -13.47 -0.65
CA GLN A 48 8.02 -12.61 -1.85
C GLN A 48 7.37 -13.26 -3.08
N LEU A 49 7.48 -14.58 -3.23
CA LEU A 49 6.89 -15.31 -4.36
C LEU A 49 5.36 -15.20 -4.35
N GLN A 50 4.75 -15.29 -3.17
CA GLN A 50 3.31 -15.15 -3.00
C GLN A 50 2.87 -13.68 -2.91
N THR A 51 3.71 -12.82 -2.33
CA THR A 51 3.30 -11.45 -1.96
C THR A 51 3.62 -10.40 -3.01
N ILE A 52 4.58 -10.68 -3.91
CA ILE A 52 5.03 -9.77 -4.97
C ILE A 52 4.86 -10.43 -6.34
N TRP A 53 5.45 -11.60 -6.54
CA TRP A 53 5.50 -12.24 -7.87
C TRP A 53 4.14 -12.78 -8.32
N ALA A 54 3.40 -13.48 -7.45
CA ALA A 54 2.10 -14.02 -7.81
C ALA A 54 1.09 -12.92 -8.23
N PRO A 55 0.89 -11.83 -7.47
CA PRO A 55 0.06 -10.71 -7.92
C PRO A 55 0.58 -10.06 -9.22
N ALA A 56 1.90 -9.99 -9.39
CA ALA A 56 2.49 -9.44 -10.61
C ALA A 56 2.10 -10.28 -11.83
N VAL A 57 2.28 -11.61 -11.76
CA VAL A 57 1.91 -12.54 -12.82
C VAL A 57 0.41 -12.48 -13.12
N THR A 58 -0.46 -12.47 -12.11
CA THR A 58 -1.91 -12.36 -12.33
C THR A 58 -2.29 -11.07 -13.04
N THR A 59 -1.66 -9.95 -12.67
CA THR A 59 -1.92 -8.65 -13.31
C THR A 59 -1.43 -8.63 -14.76
N LEU A 60 -0.28 -9.26 -15.04
CA LEU A 60 0.19 -9.43 -16.42
C LEU A 60 -0.76 -10.30 -17.23
N MET A 61 -1.30 -11.38 -16.65
CA MET A 61 -2.34 -12.18 -17.31
C MET A 61 -3.58 -11.34 -17.62
N PHE A 62 -4.00 -10.45 -16.72
CA PHE A 62 -5.09 -9.52 -17.04
C PHE A 62 -4.71 -8.58 -18.19
N LEU A 63 -3.49 -8.04 -18.23
CA LEU A 63 -3.05 -7.23 -19.36
C LEU A 63 -3.16 -8.02 -20.66
N VAL A 64 -2.68 -9.26 -20.70
CA VAL A 64 -2.77 -10.15 -21.87
C VAL A 64 -4.22 -10.40 -22.27
N ILE A 65 -5.06 -10.80 -21.31
CA ILE A 65 -6.46 -11.14 -21.58
C ILE A 65 -7.20 -9.93 -22.10
N PHE A 66 -7.06 -8.76 -21.46
CA PHE A 66 -7.77 -7.56 -21.90
C PHE A 66 -7.24 -7.04 -23.24
N THR A 67 -5.93 -7.06 -23.47
CA THR A 67 -5.37 -6.63 -24.75
C THR A 67 -5.83 -7.54 -25.90
N ILE A 68 -5.86 -8.86 -25.72
CA ILE A 68 -6.34 -9.80 -26.75
C ILE A 68 -7.87 -9.74 -26.91
N ALA A 69 -8.62 -9.74 -25.82
CA ALA A 69 -10.08 -9.84 -25.86
C ALA A 69 -10.77 -8.53 -26.29
N LEU A 70 -10.25 -7.37 -25.89
CA LEU A 70 -10.86 -6.06 -26.15
C LEU A 70 -10.06 -5.20 -27.16
N GLY A 71 -8.78 -5.51 -27.34
CA GLY A 71 -7.83 -4.73 -28.14
C GLY A 71 -7.69 -5.20 -29.59
N GLY A 72 -8.81 -5.48 -30.28
CA GLY A 72 -8.80 -5.66 -31.73
C GLY A 72 -7.92 -4.60 -32.40
N ALA A 73 -7.08 -5.02 -33.35
CA ALA A 73 -5.72 -4.52 -33.71
C ALA A 73 -5.44 -3.01 -33.81
N ASN A 74 -6.41 -2.11 -33.61
CA ASN A 74 -6.23 -0.66 -33.67
C ASN A 74 -7.10 0.13 -32.67
N ARG A 75 -7.59 -0.50 -31.59
CA ARG A 75 -8.45 0.19 -30.63
C ARG A 75 -7.66 1.17 -29.77
N GLN A 76 -7.89 2.46 -29.98
CA GLN A 76 -7.37 3.52 -29.13
C GLN A 76 -8.43 3.98 -28.12
N VAL A 77 -7.98 4.31 -26.91
CA VAL A 77 -8.81 4.93 -25.86
C VAL A 77 -8.08 6.20 -25.44
N LEU A 78 -8.77 7.35 -25.51
CA LEU A 78 -8.17 8.67 -25.31
C LEU A 78 -6.98 8.99 -26.24
N GLY A 79 -6.99 8.46 -27.48
CA GLY A 79 -5.92 8.71 -28.47
C GLY A 79 -4.63 7.90 -28.25
N VAL A 80 -4.64 6.95 -27.32
CA VAL A 80 -3.49 6.13 -26.92
C VAL A 80 -3.81 4.65 -27.11
N PRO A 81 -2.83 3.78 -27.46
CA PRO A 81 -3.04 2.35 -27.54
C PRO A 81 -3.70 1.80 -26.29
N PHE A 82 -4.67 0.90 -26.45
CA PHE A 82 -5.43 0.36 -25.32
C PHE A 82 -4.54 -0.31 -24.25
N ALA A 83 -3.45 -0.95 -24.67
CA ALA A 83 -2.48 -1.56 -23.77
C ALA A 83 -1.81 -0.52 -22.85
N ASP A 84 -1.43 0.63 -23.41
CA ASP A 84 -0.80 1.75 -22.68
C ASP A 84 -1.80 2.44 -21.73
N PHE A 85 -3.08 2.47 -22.09
CA PHE A 85 -4.14 3.00 -21.23
C PHE A 85 -4.44 2.10 -20.03
N ILE A 86 -4.48 0.78 -20.23
CA ILE A 86 -4.83 -0.20 -19.19
C ILE A 86 -3.66 -0.51 -18.26
N ALA A 87 -2.43 -0.52 -18.77
CA ALA A 87 -1.25 -0.91 -17.97
C ALA A 87 -1.12 -0.13 -16.65
N PRO A 88 -1.15 1.22 -16.60
CA PRO A 88 -1.09 1.97 -15.35
C PRO A 88 -2.27 1.70 -14.41
N GLY A 89 -3.46 1.46 -14.97
CA GLY A 89 -4.65 1.13 -14.17
C GLY A 89 -4.50 -0.21 -13.46
N LEU A 90 -4.05 -1.23 -14.20
CA LEU A 90 -3.74 -2.56 -13.67
C LEU A 90 -2.62 -2.51 -12.62
N MET A 91 -1.57 -1.73 -12.87
CA MET A 91 -0.50 -1.49 -11.89
C MET A 91 -1.06 -0.95 -10.58
N MET A 92 -1.89 0.10 -10.67
CA MET A 92 -2.46 0.73 -9.48
C MET A 92 -3.40 -0.19 -8.73
N MET A 93 -4.25 -0.94 -9.43
CA MET A 93 -5.07 -2.00 -8.85
C MET A 93 -4.23 -3.03 -8.07
N GLY A 94 -3.13 -3.51 -8.68
CA GLY A 94 -2.21 -4.43 -8.04
C GLY A 94 -1.58 -3.86 -6.77
N MET A 95 -1.13 -2.60 -6.81
CA MET A 95 -0.57 -1.90 -5.65
C MET A 95 -1.59 -1.76 -4.52
N MET A 96 -2.80 -1.29 -4.82
CA MET A 96 -3.86 -1.06 -3.85
C MET A 96 -4.32 -2.35 -3.16
N ASN A 97 -4.50 -3.43 -3.93
CA ASN A 97 -4.89 -4.74 -3.40
C ASN A 97 -3.80 -5.31 -2.49
N ASN A 98 -2.52 -5.15 -2.85
CA ASN A 98 -1.42 -5.63 -2.02
C ASN A 98 -1.22 -4.81 -0.73
N ALA A 99 -1.42 -3.50 -0.77
CA ALA A 99 -1.43 -2.66 0.43
C ALA A 99 -2.55 -3.08 1.40
N PHE A 100 -3.76 -3.30 0.90
CA PHE A 100 -4.89 -3.79 1.69
C PHE A 100 -4.59 -5.16 2.31
N ALA A 101 -4.16 -6.13 1.50
CA ALA A 101 -3.87 -7.48 1.96
C ALA A 101 -2.78 -7.50 3.05
N ASN A 102 -1.77 -6.64 2.94
CA ASN A 102 -0.69 -6.59 3.94
C ASN A 102 -1.14 -5.98 5.27
N SER A 103 -1.81 -4.83 5.20
CA SER A 103 -2.28 -4.12 6.39
C SER A 103 -3.38 -4.89 7.13
N SER A 104 -4.34 -5.46 6.39
CA SER A 104 -5.41 -6.29 6.97
C SER A 104 -4.88 -7.54 7.67
N PHE A 105 -3.85 -8.19 7.10
CA PHE A 105 -3.27 -9.39 7.70
C PHE A 105 -2.44 -9.10 8.95
N SER A 106 -1.78 -7.93 9.04
CA SER A 106 -0.74 -7.68 10.04
C SER A 106 -1.23 -7.82 11.49
N LEU A 107 -2.31 -7.14 11.86
CA LEU A 107 -2.89 -7.24 13.20
C LEU A 107 -3.84 -8.45 13.33
N LEU A 108 -4.55 -8.82 12.27
CA LEU A 108 -5.51 -9.92 12.29
C LEU A 108 -4.81 -11.27 12.54
N ALA A 109 -3.66 -11.51 11.91
CA ALA A 109 -2.87 -12.71 12.16
C ALA A 109 -2.38 -12.77 13.61
N GLY A 110 -1.94 -11.64 14.17
CA GLY A 110 -1.54 -11.54 15.58
C GLY A 110 -2.69 -11.85 16.54
N LYS A 111 -3.90 -11.36 16.25
CA LYS A 111 -5.12 -11.71 16.99
C LYS A 111 -5.41 -13.20 16.96
N MET A 112 -5.41 -13.80 15.78
CA MET A 112 -5.75 -15.21 15.60
C MET A 112 -4.70 -16.16 16.20
N GLN A 113 -3.44 -15.73 16.29
CA GLN A 113 -2.35 -16.50 16.88
C GLN A 113 -2.14 -16.25 18.38
N GLY A 114 -2.89 -15.30 18.98
CA GLY A 114 -2.69 -14.89 20.38
C GLY A 114 -1.41 -14.08 20.62
N THR A 115 -0.68 -13.69 19.56
CA THR A 115 0.56 -12.88 19.63
C THR A 115 0.29 -11.39 19.52
N LEU A 116 -0.98 -10.96 19.62
CA LEU A 116 -1.33 -9.54 19.65
C LEU A 116 -0.66 -8.80 20.81
N ILE A 117 -0.48 -9.50 21.93
CA ILE A 117 0.22 -8.98 23.12
C ILE A 117 1.64 -8.53 22.76
N ASP A 118 2.32 -9.20 21.83
CA ASP A 118 3.67 -8.81 21.38
C ASP A 118 3.70 -7.47 20.62
N TYR A 119 2.56 -7.01 20.09
CA TYR A 119 2.42 -5.68 19.50
C TYR A 119 2.06 -4.61 20.55
N LEU A 120 1.56 -5.03 21.72
CA LEU A 120 1.11 -4.15 22.81
C LEU A 120 2.10 -4.08 23.98
N MET A 121 3.01 -5.04 24.13
CA MET A 121 4.05 -5.06 25.17
C MET A 121 5.18 -4.04 24.96
N PRO A 122 5.69 -3.82 23.72
CA PRO A 122 6.67 -2.77 23.50
C PRO A 122 6.07 -1.40 23.87
N PRO A 123 6.85 -0.49 24.48
CA PRO A 123 6.42 0.88 24.73
C PRO A 123 6.37 1.66 23.40
N LEU A 124 5.38 1.34 22.58
CA LEU A 124 5.09 1.95 21.30
C LEU A 124 3.84 2.80 21.43
N SER A 125 3.91 4.03 20.94
CA SER A 125 2.71 4.85 20.81
C SER A 125 1.80 4.30 19.70
N VAL A 126 0.51 4.59 19.81
CA VAL A 126 -0.48 4.22 18.78
C VAL A 126 -0.09 4.78 17.40
N GLY A 127 0.50 5.98 17.38
CA GLY A 127 0.98 6.61 16.15
C GLY A 127 2.15 5.84 15.52
N GLU A 128 3.11 5.38 16.32
CA GLU A 128 4.24 4.58 15.86
C GLU A 128 3.80 3.22 15.31
N LEU A 129 2.86 2.55 15.99
CA LEU A 129 2.26 1.30 15.53
C LEU A 129 1.58 1.52 14.16
N LEU A 130 0.73 2.54 14.05
CA LEU A 130 0.01 2.85 12.82
C LEU A 130 0.97 3.17 11.66
N LEU A 131 1.97 4.03 11.91
CA LEU A 131 2.97 4.40 10.90
C LEU A 131 3.81 3.21 10.45
N ALA A 132 4.21 2.33 11.37
CA ALA A 132 4.97 1.14 11.01
C ALA A 132 4.16 0.16 10.15
N LEU A 133 2.88 -0.07 10.50
CA LEU A 133 1.98 -0.97 9.76
C LEU A 133 1.64 -0.42 8.37
N VAL A 134 1.22 0.85 8.30
CA VAL A 134 0.87 1.51 7.04
C VAL A 134 2.11 1.68 6.18
N GLY A 135 3.24 2.11 6.77
CA GLY A 135 4.52 2.21 6.09
C GLY A 135 4.93 0.89 5.45
N ALA A 136 4.88 -0.23 6.19
CA ALA A 136 5.24 -1.54 5.64
C ALA A 136 4.29 -1.99 4.52
N ALA A 137 2.98 -1.71 4.64
CA ALA A 137 2.00 -2.00 3.58
C ALA A 137 2.26 -1.18 2.30
N VAL A 138 2.56 0.10 2.45
CA VAL A 138 2.92 0.99 1.34
C VAL A 138 4.23 0.53 0.69
N THR A 139 5.24 0.14 1.46
CA THR A 139 6.50 -0.40 0.92
C THR A 139 6.28 -1.65 0.08
N ARG A 140 5.44 -2.58 0.54
CA ARG A 140 5.08 -3.76 -0.25
C ARG A 140 4.35 -3.38 -1.53
N ALA A 141 3.38 -2.46 -1.45
CA ALA A 141 2.66 -1.99 -2.63
C ALA A 141 3.60 -1.33 -3.65
N VAL A 142 4.57 -0.53 -3.20
CA VAL A 142 5.61 0.04 -4.07
C VAL A 142 6.47 -1.05 -4.70
N ALA A 143 6.88 -2.07 -3.94
CA ALA A 143 7.65 -3.20 -4.48
C ALA A 143 6.87 -3.96 -5.57
N VAL A 144 5.57 -4.19 -5.37
CA VAL A 144 4.66 -4.77 -6.37
C VAL A 144 4.52 -3.86 -7.59
N GLY A 145 4.33 -2.55 -7.37
CA GLY A 145 4.22 -1.55 -8.44
C GLY A 145 5.48 -1.50 -9.30
N LEU A 146 6.67 -1.56 -8.69
CA LEU A 146 7.95 -1.61 -9.39
C LEU A 146 8.13 -2.92 -10.16
N ALA A 147 7.75 -4.07 -9.57
CA ALA A 147 7.79 -5.35 -10.25
C ALA A 147 6.87 -5.37 -11.48
N LEU A 148 5.66 -4.82 -11.35
CA LEU A 148 4.71 -4.67 -12.45
C LEU A 148 5.22 -3.70 -13.51
N TRP A 149 5.78 -2.55 -13.10
CA TRP A 149 6.35 -1.58 -14.02
C TRP A 149 7.48 -2.21 -14.84
N GLY A 150 8.41 -2.90 -14.19
CA GLY A 150 9.50 -3.61 -14.87
C GLY A 150 8.99 -4.71 -15.82
N ALA A 151 8.00 -5.49 -15.39
CA ALA A 151 7.43 -6.54 -16.24
C ALA A 151 6.66 -5.98 -17.45
N MET A 152 5.91 -4.89 -17.27
CA MET A 152 5.18 -4.22 -18.36
C MET A 152 6.10 -3.46 -19.30
N ALA A 153 7.22 -2.91 -18.81
CA ALA A 153 8.23 -2.25 -19.64
C ALA A 153 8.95 -3.23 -20.59
N LEU A 154 9.01 -4.51 -20.23
CA LEU A 154 9.53 -5.58 -21.09
C LEU A 154 8.47 -6.13 -22.07
N TRP A 155 7.23 -5.69 -21.97
CA TRP A 155 6.13 -6.20 -22.79
C TRP A 155 6.14 -5.53 -24.19
N PRO A 156 6.13 -6.32 -25.29
CA PRO A 156 6.11 -5.75 -26.63
C PRO A 156 4.86 -4.92 -26.89
N GLY A 157 5.04 -3.67 -27.34
CA GLY A 157 3.94 -2.77 -27.70
C GLY A 157 3.30 -2.02 -26.54
N VAL A 158 3.90 -2.05 -25.34
CA VAL A 158 3.48 -1.24 -24.18
C VAL A 158 4.53 -0.18 -23.85
N HIS A 159 4.17 1.10 -23.99
CA HIS A 159 5.03 2.24 -23.68
C HIS A 159 4.66 2.82 -22.30
N VAL A 160 5.24 2.24 -21.25
CA VAL A 160 5.06 2.70 -19.85
C VAL A 160 6.20 3.60 -19.38
N THR A 161 6.59 4.58 -20.18
CA THR A 161 7.55 5.62 -19.77
C THR A 161 6.82 6.69 -18.96
N PRO A 162 7.21 6.95 -17.69
CA PRO A 162 6.55 7.98 -16.88
C PRO A 162 6.74 9.37 -17.50
N THR A 163 5.66 9.99 -17.98
CA THR A 163 5.70 11.39 -18.43
C THR A 163 5.77 12.36 -17.25
N HIS A 164 5.04 12.04 -16.18
CA HIS A 164 4.97 12.83 -14.95
C HIS A 164 5.26 11.95 -13.73
N LEU A 165 6.55 11.76 -13.45
CA LEU A 165 7.02 10.92 -12.34
C LEU A 165 6.47 11.35 -10.98
N TRP A 166 6.26 12.65 -10.77
CA TRP A 166 5.65 13.17 -9.54
C TRP A 166 4.24 12.62 -9.31
N ALA A 167 3.44 12.48 -10.38
CA ALA A 167 2.07 11.99 -10.29
C ALA A 167 2.07 10.49 -9.98
N VAL A 168 2.94 9.72 -10.64
CA VAL A 168 3.12 8.28 -10.35
C VAL A 168 3.44 8.06 -8.87
N ILE A 169 4.40 8.81 -8.33
CA ILE A 169 4.80 8.69 -6.93
C ILE A 169 3.66 9.13 -6.01
N TRP A 170 3.07 10.31 -6.25
CA TRP A 170 2.04 10.86 -5.38
C TRP A 170 0.79 9.99 -5.34
N PHE A 171 0.19 9.69 -6.49
CA PHE A 171 -1.05 8.89 -6.55
C PHE A 171 -0.81 7.44 -6.16
N GLY A 172 0.37 6.88 -6.49
CA GLY A 172 0.76 5.54 -6.06
C GLY A 172 0.82 5.44 -4.53
N LEU A 173 1.47 6.40 -3.87
CA LEU A 173 1.55 6.46 -2.41
C LEU A 173 0.19 6.74 -1.76
N MET A 174 -0.61 7.66 -2.31
CA MET A 174 -1.92 8.02 -1.76
C MET A 174 -2.93 6.88 -1.88
N GLY A 175 -2.98 6.17 -3.01
CA GLY A 175 -3.87 5.03 -3.16
C GLY A 175 -3.41 3.80 -2.38
N ALA A 176 -2.10 3.56 -2.27
CA ALA A 176 -1.56 2.53 -1.38
C ALA A 176 -1.85 2.84 0.10
N SER A 177 -1.71 4.10 0.52
CA SER A 177 -2.04 4.54 1.88
C SER A 177 -3.53 4.41 2.17
N LEU A 178 -4.38 4.78 1.21
CA LEU A 178 -5.83 4.69 1.32
C LEU A 178 -6.26 3.26 1.67
N THR A 179 -5.82 2.28 0.89
CA THR A 179 -6.18 0.89 1.14
C THR A 179 -5.43 0.28 2.31
N ALA A 180 -4.23 0.78 2.65
CA ALA A 180 -3.54 0.41 3.87
C ALA A 180 -4.30 0.83 5.13
N PHE A 181 -4.85 2.05 5.18
CA PHE A 181 -5.68 2.48 6.31
C PHE A 181 -6.97 1.67 6.41
N ILE A 182 -7.65 1.44 5.28
CA ILE A 182 -8.84 0.57 5.26
C ILE A 182 -8.49 -0.83 5.77
N GLY A 183 -7.36 -1.40 5.35
CA GLY A 183 -6.91 -2.70 5.83
C GLY A 183 -6.56 -2.71 7.32
N VAL A 184 -5.94 -1.66 7.85
CA VAL A 184 -5.75 -1.52 9.32
C VAL A 184 -7.10 -1.49 10.03
N MET A 185 -8.08 -0.71 9.57
CA MET A 185 -9.43 -0.71 10.15
C MET A 185 -10.07 -2.10 10.10
N THR A 186 -9.96 -2.80 8.96
CA THR A 186 -10.45 -4.17 8.82
C THR A 186 -9.79 -5.10 9.82
N SER A 187 -8.48 -5.00 10.02
CA SER A 187 -7.75 -5.83 10.99
C SER A 187 -8.16 -5.58 12.45
N ILE A 188 -8.56 -4.34 12.79
CA ILE A 188 -9.07 -3.96 14.12
C ILE A 188 -10.49 -4.52 14.32
N TRP A 189 -11.34 -4.44 13.30
CA TRP A 189 -12.73 -4.90 13.39
C TRP A 189 -12.89 -6.42 13.28
N ALA A 190 -12.09 -7.06 12.41
CA ALA A 190 -12.18 -8.47 12.11
C ALA A 190 -11.67 -9.35 13.26
N GLU A 191 -12.36 -10.47 13.44
CA GLU A 191 -12.02 -11.55 14.38
C GLU A 191 -11.58 -12.83 13.66
N LYS A 192 -11.88 -12.95 12.36
CA LYS A 192 -11.61 -14.12 11.51
C LYS A 192 -11.11 -13.67 10.15
N PHE A 193 -10.33 -14.52 9.48
CA PHE A 193 -9.90 -14.27 8.10
C PHE A 193 -11.09 -14.11 7.13
N ASP A 194 -12.21 -14.77 7.39
CA ASP A 194 -13.44 -14.66 6.56
C ASP A 194 -13.99 -13.23 6.55
N HIS A 195 -13.88 -12.49 7.66
CA HIS A 195 -14.31 -11.09 7.72
C HIS A 195 -13.42 -10.19 6.86
N ALA A 196 -12.11 -10.42 6.86
CA ALA A 196 -11.20 -9.69 5.99
C ALA A 196 -11.45 -10.03 4.52
N ALA A 197 -11.68 -11.31 4.20
CA ALA A 197 -12.03 -11.75 2.85
C ALA A 197 -13.36 -11.13 2.37
N ALA A 198 -14.35 -10.99 3.25
CA ALA A 198 -15.60 -10.31 2.94
C ALA A 198 -15.38 -8.84 2.55
N ILE A 199 -14.54 -8.10 3.27
CA ILE A 199 -14.21 -6.71 2.89
C ILE A 199 -13.48 -6.66 1.54
N THR A 200 -12.55 -7.58 1.28
CA THR A 200 -11.89 -7.68 -0.02
C THR A 200 -12.91 -7.87 -1.14
N ASN A 201 -13.82 -8.82 -1.00
CA ASN A 201 -14.70 -9.25 -2.08
C ASN A 201 -15.94 -8.37 -2.26
N PHE A 202 -16.47 -7.78 -1.19
CA PHE A 202 -17.69 -6.96 -1.24
C PHE A 202 -17.45 -5.46 -1.24
N VAL A 203 -16.23 -5.01 -0.88
CA VAL A 203 -15.90 -3.58 -0.85
C VAL A 203 -14.75 -3.27 -1.80
N ILE A 204 -13.57 -3.81 -1.55
CA ILE A 204 -12.35 -3.45 -2.32
C ILE A 204 -12.46 -3.85 -3.78
N GLY A 205 -12.90 -5.09 -4.06
CA GLY A 205 -13.06 -5.62 -5.41
C GLY A 205 -14.03 -4.77 -6.24
N PRO A 206 -15.30 -4.62 -5.84
CA PRO A 206 -16.27 -3.80 -6.57
C PRO A 206 -15.82 -2.35 -6.75
N MET A 207 -15.24 -1.71 -5.72
CA MET A 207 -14.72 -0.36 -5.84
C MET A 207 -13.56 -0.27 -6.85
N THR A 208 -12.70 -1.27 -6.91
CA THR A 208 -11.56 -1.29 -7.86
C THR A 208 -11.99 -1.62 -9.29
N LEU A 209 -13.12 -2.30 -9.48
CA LEU A 209 -13.71 -2.55 -10.80
C LEU A 209 -14.49 -1.31 -11.31
N LEU A 210 -15.14 -0.58 -10.40
CA LEU A 210 -15.93 0.62 -10.70
C LEU A 210 -15.09 1.91 -10.77
N SER A 211 -13.77 1.82 -10.70
CA SER A 211 -12.85 2.98 -10.67
C SER A 211 -12.24 3.32 -12.04
N GLY A 212 -12.79 2.83 -13.15
CA GLY A 212 -12.27 3.15 -14.49
C GLY A 212 -10.91 2.51 -14.80
N THR A 213 -10.60 1.38 -14.15
CA THR A 213 -9.34 0.64 -14.32
C THR A 213 -9.21 0.09 -15.75
N PHE A 214 -10.31 -0.44 -16.31
CA PHE A 214 -10.34 -1.11 -17.61
C PHE A 214 -11.00 -0.28 -18.73
N TYR A 215 -11.68 0.81 -18.38
CA TYR A 215 -12.47 1.62 -19.30
C TYR A 215 -12.35 3.09 -18.92
N SER A 216 -12.55 3.98 -19.90
CA SER A 216 -12.71 5.41 -19.64
C SER A 216 -14.14 5.69 -19.16
N ILE A 217 -14.27 6.57 -18.17
CA ILE A 217 -15.55 6.91 -17.54
C ILE A 217 -16.50 7.65 -18.48
N ASP A 218 -15.98 8.34 -19.49
CA ASP A 218 -16.81 9.08 -20.45
C ASP A 218 -17.73 8.17 -21.29
N ARG A 219 -17.47 6.86 -21.29
CA ARG A 219 -18.29 5.85 -21.98
C ARG A 219 -19.39 5.24 -21.12
N LEU A 220 -19.47 5.59 -19.83
CA LEU A 220 -20.48 5.05 -18.92
C LEU A 220 -21.80 5.83 -19.01
N SER A 221 -22.91 5.15 -18.69
CA SER A 221 -24.19 5.82 -18.51
C SER A 221 -24.11 6.84 -17.34
N PRO A 222 -24.98 7.86 -17.32
CA PRO A 222 -24.91 8.94 -16.33
C PRO A 222 -24.89 8.44 -14.87
N LEU A 223 -25.63 7.36 -14.58
CA LEU A 223 -25.68 6.75 -13.25
C LEU A 223 -24.32 6.15 -12.85
N PHE A 224 -23.72 5.32 -13.70
CA PHE A 224 -22.42 4.69 -13.39
C PHE A 224 -21.30 5.72 -13.35
N ARG A 225 -21.37 6.76 -14.18
CA ARG A 225 -20.43 7.89 -14.12
C ARG A 225 -20.47 8.59 -12.77
N ALA A 226 -21.65 8.85 -12.21
CA ALA A 226 -21.80 9.46 -10.90
C ALA A 226 -21.23 8.57 -9.78
N ILE A 227 -21.50 7.26 -9.82
CA ILE A 227 -20.98 6.28 -8.86
C ILE A 227 -19.45 6.23 -8.91
N SER A 228 -18.86 6.18 -10.11
CA SER A 228 -17.41 6.15 -10.27
C SER A 228 -16.74 7.45 -9.82
N HIS A 229 -17.37 8.62 -10.01
CA HIS A 229 -16.83 9.88 -9.46
C HIS A 229 -16.91 9.96 -7.94
N ALA A 230 -17.91 9.34 -7.30
CA ALA A 230 -17.99 9.25 -5.85
C ALA A 230 -16.93 8.30 -5.26
N ASN A 231 -16.32 7.44 -6.08
CA ASN A 231 -15.39 6.43 -5.64
C ASN A 231 -13.96 6.98 -5.48
N PRO A 232 -13.35 6.92 -4.28
CA PRO A 232 -11.99 7.42 -4.08
C PRO A 232 -10.92 6.66 -4.87
N PHE A 233 -11.17 5.40 -5.23
CA PHE A 233 -10.25 4.58 -6.03
C PHE A 233 -10.12 5.14 -7.45
N PHE A 234 -11.16 5.78 -7.98
CA PHE A 234 -11.12 6.42 -9.29
C PHE A 234 -10.06 7.52 -9.34
N TYR A 235 -10.01 8.41 -8.34
CA TYR A 235 -9.02 9.49 -8.32
C TYR A 235 -7.58 8.96 -8.24
N ALA A 236 -7.38 7.87 -7.49
CA ALA A 236 -6.07 7.23 -7.37
C ALA A 236 -5.60 6.65 -8.71
N ILE A 237 -6.48 5.92 -9.40
CA ILE A 237 -6.18 5.27 -10.68
C ILE A 237 -6.05 6.29 -11.81
N SER A 238 -6.96 7.26 -11.89
CA SER A 238 -6.94 8.31 -12.91
C SER A 238 -5.69 9.20 -12.78
N GLY A 239 -5.33 9.60 -11.56
CA GLY A 239 -4.11 10.37 -11.31
C GLY A 239 -2.83 9.57 -11.54
N PHE A 240 -2.83 8.27 -11.23
CA PHE A 240 -1.69 7.40 -11.55
C PHE A 240 -1.51 7.22 -13.06
N ARG A 241 -2.61 7.04 -13.80
CA ARG A 241 -2.63 6.98 -15.28
C ARG A 241 -2.10 8.26 -15.92
N TYR A 242 -2.50 9.43 -15.40
CA TYR A 242 -1.95 10.72 -15.83
C TYR A 242 -0.42 10.76 -15.77
N GLY A 243 0.17 10.07 -14.79
CA GLY A 243 1.62 9.94 -14.64
C GLY A 243 2.35 9.28 -15.82
N PHE A 244 1.67 8.40 -16.56
CA PHE A 244 2.26 7.64 -17.68
C PHE A 244 1.79 8.12 -19.05
N VAL A 245 0.53 8.52 -19.16
CA VAL A 245 -0.12 8.77 -20.46
C VAL A 245 -0.39 10.27 -20.69
N ALA A 246 -0.11 11.13 -19.70
CA ALA A 246 -0.44 12.57 -19.68
C ALA A 246 -1.92 12.90 -19.97
N ALA A 247 -2.79 11.88 -19.98
CA ALA A 247 -4.23 11.98 -20.12
C ALA A 247 -4.90 11.53 -18.81
N ALA A 248 -5.88 12.29 -18.35
CA ALA A 248 -6.66 12.00 -17.15
C ALA A 248 -8.15 12.08 -17.47
N ASP A 249 -8.94 11.13 -16.96
CA ASP A 249 -10.40 11.16 -17.03
C ASP A 249 -11.02 12.16 -16.02
N GLY A 250 -10.20 12.87 -15.24
CA GLY A 250 -10.65 13.81 -14.22
C GLY A 250 -9.59 14.85 -13.84
N ASN A 251 -9.99 15.85 -13.05
CA ASN A 251 -9.07 16.89 -12.60
C ASN A 251 -8.07 16.35 -11.56
N VAL A 252 -6.79 16.32 -11.95
CA VAL A 252 -5.68 15.79 -11.15
C VAL A 252 -5.51 16.53 -9.81
N LEU A 253 -5.69 17.84 -9.79
CA LEU A 253 -5.61 18.65 -8.56
C LEU A 253 -6.74 18.29 -7.59
N VAL A 254 -7.97 18.20 -8.08
CA VAL A 254 -9.13 17.81 -7.26
C VAL A 254 -8.93 16.41 -6.71
N GLY A 255 -8.52 15.45 -7.55
CA GLY A 255 -8.24 14.08 -7.12
C GLY A 255 -7.15 14.01 -6.05
N SER A 256 -6.09 14.80 -6.20
CA SER A 256 -5.01 14.91 -5.22
C SER A 256 -5.49 15.39 -3.85
N VAL A 257 -6.25 16.49 -3.81
CA VAL A 257 -6.78 17.07 -2.56
C VAL A 257 -7.78 16.13 -1.90
N VAL A 258 -8.68 15.51 -2.67
CA VAL A 258 -9.67 14.54 -2.15
C VAL A 258 -8.97 13.34 -1.52
N LEU A 259 -7.97 12.77 -2.19
CA LEU A 259 -7.20 11.65 -1.66
C LEU A 259 -6.41 12.01 -0.41
N LEU A 260 -5.81 13.19 -0.37
CA LEU A 260 -5.07 13.66 0.80
C LEU A 260 -6.01 13.85 2.00
N ALA A 261 -7.14 14.52 1.79
CA ALA A 261 -8.15 14.74 2.83
C ALA A 261 -8.71 13.42 3.36
N LEU A 262 -9.02 12.47 2.46
CA LEU A 262 -9.52 11.16 2.83
C LEU A 262 -8.48 10.34 3.60
N ASN A 263 -7.23 10.32 3.15
CA ASN A 263 -6.14 9.66 3.86
C ASN A 263 -5.90 10.26 5.24
N ALA A 264 -5.94 11.59 5.38
CA ALA A 264 -5.82 12.25 6.67
C ALA A 264 -6.99 11.88 7.60
N GLY A 265 -8.22 11.88 7.09
CA GLY A 265 -9.41 11.46 7.84
C GLY A 265 -9.32 10.01 8.32
N LEU A 266 -8.90 9.09 7.44
CA LEU A 266 -8.70 7.69 7.77
C LEU A 266 -7.55 7.48 8.75
N ALA A 267 -6.46 8.23 8.64
CA ALA A 267 -5.34 8.18 9.59
C ALA A 267 -5.80 8.56 11.00
N VAL A 268 -6.56 9.65 11.13
CA VAL A 268 -7.15 10.09 12.40
C VAL A 268 -8.12 9.03 12.94
N LEU A 269 -8.98 8.47 12.08
CA LEU A 269 -9.93 7.44 12.48
C LEU A 269 -9.22 6.19 13.00
N CYS A 270 -8.23 5.67 12.27
CA CYS A 270 -7.40 4.54 12.68
C CYS A 270 -6.70 4.81 14.02
N TYR A 271 -6.12 6.00 14.18
CA TYR A 271 -5.47 6.40 15.42
C TYR A 271 -6.45 6.40 16.61
N VAL A 272 -7.65 6.95 16.44
CA VAL A 272 -8.69 6.97 17.48
C VAL A 272 -9.15 5.54 17.83
N LEU A 273 -9.37 4.69 16.83
CA LEU A 273 -9.80 3.30 17.04
C LEU A 273 -8.74 2.49 17.81
N LEU A 274 -7.48 2.61 17.43
CA LEU A 274 -6.37 1.97 18.13
C LEU A 274 -6.20 2.50 19.55
N ARG A 275 -6.31 3.83 19.75
CA ARG A 275 -6.19 4.46 21.08
C ARG A 275 -7.31 4.02 22.03
N LYS A 276 -8.54 3.86 21.52
CA LYS A 276 -9.66 3.33 22.30
C LYS A 276 -9.49 1.85 22.64
N GLY A 277 -8.57 1.13 21.99
CA GLY A 277 -8.38 -0.31 22.20
C GLY A 277 -9.59 -1.14 21.75
N TRP A 278 -10.41 -0.59 20.84
CA TRP A 278 -11.65 -1.24 20.41
C TRP A 278 -11.32 -2.60 19.75
N LYS A 279 -11.89 -3.68 20.30
CA LYS A 279 -11.62 -5.07 19.88
C LYS A 279 -10.14 -5.51 19.92
N LEU A 280 -9.31 -4.88 20.75
CA LEU A 280 -7.90 -5.24 20.95
C LEU A 280 -7.58 -5.66 22.39
N LYS A 281 -8.47 -5.40 23.36
CA LYS A 281 -8.27 -5.64 24.80
C LYS A 281 -9.27 -6.65 25.41
N ALA A 282 -9.84 -7.53 24.59
CA ALA A 282 -10.74 -8.59 25.07
C ALA A 282 -9.94 -9.87 25.34
#